data_AF-A0A485CWR4-F1
#
_entry.id   AF-A0A485CWR4-F1
#
_cell.length_a   1.000
_cell.length_b   1.000
_cell.length_c   1.000
_cell.angle_alpha   90.00
_cell.angle_beta   90.00
_cell.angle_gamma   90.00
#
_symmetry.space_group_name_H-M   'P 1'
#
loop_
_entity.id
_entity.type
_entity.pdbx_description
1 polymer ?
#
loop_
_entity_poly.entity_id
_entity_poly.type
_entity_poly.pdbx_seq_one_letter_code
_entity_poly.pdbx_strand_id
1 'polypeptide(L)'
;MTRKIHVFALGVGMLLAGSQAFAHGNHSHGPALTEAEVKASEGIFADKDVKDRPLSDWDGIWQSVNPYLLKGDLDPVLEQKAKKSGGEKRRRVS
;
A
#
# COMPACT_ATOMS: atom_id res chain seq x y z
N MET A 1 52.64 25.58 -32.52
CA MET A 1 52.14 24.24 -32.13
C MET A 1 50.93 24.39 -31.20
N THR A 2 49.71 24.23 -31.72
CA THR A 2 48.46 24.27 -30.93
C THR A 2 47.95 22.84 -30.71
N ARG A 3 47.96 22.35 -29.46
CA ARG A 3 47.36 21.05 -29.10
C ARG A 3 45.86 21.24 -28.86
N LYS A 4 45.05 20.53 -29.66
CA LYS A 4 43.59 20.46 -29.53
C LYS A 4 43.26 19.68 -28.26
N ILE A 5 42.59 20.33 -27.30
CA ILE A 5 42.02 19.64 -26.13
C ILE A 5 40.67 19.08 -26.56
N HIS A 6 40.53 17.77 -26.47
CA HIS A 6 39.29 17.07 -26.78
C HIS A 6 38.25 17.39 -25.70
N VAL A 7 37.25 18.22 -26.06
CA VAL A 7 36.01 18.39 -25.31
C VAL A 7 35.20 17.12 -25.50
N PHE A 8 35.41 16.14 -24.62
CA PHE A 8 34.62 14.90 -24.61
C PHE A 8 34.37 14.47 -23.16
N ALA A 9 33.74 15.33 -22.36
CA ALA A 9 33.26 14.96 -21.03
C ALA A 9 32.13 15.88 -20.51
N LEU A 10 31.20 16.27 -21.39
CA LEU A 10 30.08 17.15 -21.01
C LEU A 10 28.72 16.62 -21.49
N GLY A 11 28.59 15.29 -21.61
CA GLY A 11 27.41 14.64 -22.21
C GLY A 11 26.84 13.45 -21.46
N VAL A 12 27.16 13.26 -20.17
CA VAL A 12 26.63 12.13 -19.35
C VAL A 12 26.19 12.63 -17.95
N GLY A 13 25.76 13.88 -17.85
CA GLY A 13 25.24 14.46 -16.60
C GLY A 13 23.75 14.80 -16.63
N MET A 14 23.10 14.66 -17.79
CA MET A 14 21.76 15.19 -18.06
C MET A 14 20.76 14.09 -18.42
N LEU A 15 20.82 12.95 -17.70
CA LEU A 15 19.90 11.80 -17.88
C LEU A 15 19.32 11.29 -16.54
N LEU A 16 19.44 12.07 -15.46
CA LEU A 16 18.91 11.73 -14.13
C LEU A 16 17.99 12.83 -13.55
N ALA A 17 17.56 13.80 -14.37
CA ALA A 17 16.52 14.75 -14.01
C ALA A 17 15.20 14.31 -14.66
N GLY A 18 14.51 13.35 -14.06
CA GLY A 18 13.28 12.86 -14.70
C GLY A 18 12.54 11.69 -14.04
N SER A 19 12.79 11.32 -12.79
CA SER A 19 11.79 10.57 -12.02
C SER A 19 10.75 11.55 -11.50
N GLN A 20 9.94 12.09 -12.42
CA GLN A 20 8.74 12.82 -12.07
C GLN A 20 7.84 11.90 -11.24
N ALA A 21 7.34 12.48 -10.15
CA ALA A 21 6.34 11.94 -9.26
C ALA A 21 5.08 11.46 -9.99
N PHE A 22 4.22 10.80 -9.20
CA PHE A 22 2.84 10.37 -9.45
C PHE A 22 2.66 8.87 -9.71
N ALA A 23 2.58 8.13 -8.60
CA ALA A 23 1.79 6.90 -8.54
C ALA A 23 0.73 7.01 -7.43
N HIS A 24 -0.07 8.09 -7.43
CA HIS A 24 -1.33 8.11 -6.69
C HIS A 24 -2.47 8.10 -7.72
N GLY A 25 -2.65 6.96 -8.37
CA GLY A 25 -3.85 6.71 -9.18
C GLY A 25 -5.09 6.61 -8.29
N ASN A 26 -6.28 6.71 -8.88
CA ASN A 26 -7.53 6.59 -8.13
C ASN A 26 -7.66 5.17 -7.53
N HIS A 27 -7.40 5.02 -6.23
CA HIS A 27 -7.47 3.75 -5.51
C HIS A 27 -8.93 3.42 -5.12
N SER A 28 -9.80 3.23 -6.11
CA SER A 28 -11.16 2.73 -5.87
C SER A 28 -11.29 1.30 -6.36
N HIS A 29 -11.84 0.44 -5.52
CA HIS A 29 -12.04 -0.99 -5.79
C HIS A 29 -13.54 -1.34 -5.87
N GLY A 30 -14.39 -0.39 -6.27
CA GLY A 30 -15.82 -0.60 -6.41
C GLY A 30 -16.63 0.68 -6.18
N PRO A 31 -17.96 0.57 -6.07
CA PRO A 31 -18.80 1.67 -5.61
C PRO A 31 -18.47 2.05 -4.15
N ALA A 32 -18.78 3.29 -3.77
CA ALA A 32 -18.68 3.72 -2.38
C ALA A 32 -19.69 2.96 -1.51
N LEU A 33 -19.26 2.60 -0.29
CA LEU A 33 -20.13 1.95 0.69
C LEU A 33 -21.23 2.91 1.16
N THR A 34 -22.44 2.38 1.32
CA THR A 34 -23.53 3.02 2.04
C THR A 34 -23.21 3.11 3.54
N GLU A 35 -23.87 4.01 4.26
CA GLU A 35 -23.70 4.12 5.72
C GLU A 35 -23.98 2.80 6.46
N ALA A 36 -24.95 2.02 5.97
CA ALA A 36 -25.28 0.71 6.52
C ALA A 36 -24.13 -0.29 6.31
N GLU A 37 -23.50 -0.29 5.13
CA GLU A 37 -22.34 -1.16 4.84
C GLU A 37 -21.09 -0.74 5.60
N VAL A 38 -20.88 0.58 5.81
CA VAL A 38 -19.80 1.08 6.68
C VAL A 38 -19.99 0.55 8.10
N LYS A 39 -21.19 0.69 8.69
CA LYS A 39 -21.48 0.15 10.02
C LYS A 39 -21.33 -1.37 10.09
N ALA A 40 -21.78 -2.09 9.06
CA ALA A 40 -21.60 -3.53 8.98
C ALA A 40 -20.09 -3.91 8.96
N SER A 41 -19.25 -3.15 8.26
CA SER A 41 -17.79 -3.35 8.23
C SER A 41 -17.11 -3.11 9.59
N GLU A 42 -17.71 -2.29 10.44
CA GLU A 42 -17.29 -2.03 11.83
C GLU A 42 -17.86 -3.07 12.81
N GLY A 43 -18.62 -4.06 12.33
CA GLY A 43 -19.24 -5.10 13.14
C GLY A 43 -20.59 -4.73 13.75
N ILE A 44 -21.25 -3.68 13.25
CA ILE A 44 -22.55 -3.19 13.73
C ILE A 44 -23.62 -3.48 12.66
N PHE A 45 -24.37 -4.57 12.83
CA PHE A 45 -25.46 -4.97 11.94
C PHE A 45 -26.49 -5.84 12.70
N ALA A 46 -27.69 -5.99 12.14
CA ALA A 46 -28.68 -6.93 12.66
C ALA A 46 -28.63 -8.26 11.89
N ASP A 47 -28.94 -9.37 12.55
CA ASP A 47 -28.87 -10.71 11.95
C ASP A 47 -29.68 -10.83 10.64
N LYS A 48 -30.84 -10.16 10.58
CA LYS A 48 -31.69 -10.10 9.37
C LYS A 48 -31.00 -9.51 8.14
N ASP A 49 -29.92 -8.76 8.34
CA ASP A 49 -29.17 -8.10 7.27
C ASP A 49 -28.04 -8.99 6.73
N VAL A 50 -27.75 -10.13 7.37
CA VAL A 50 -26.81 -11.16 6.88
C VAL A 50 -27.45 -11.95 5.75
N LYS A 51 -26.69 -12.20 4.69
CA LYS A 51 -27.14 -12.89 3.47
C LYS A 51 -26.12 -13.91 3.01
N ASP A 52 -26.61 -14.94 2.32
CA ASP A 52 -25.77 -15.88 1.60
C ASP A 52 -24.98 -15.17 0.50
N ARG A 53 -23.76 -15.65 0.24
CA ARG A 53 -22.85 -15.10 -0.77
C ARG A 53 -22.32 -16.21 -1.67
N PRO A 54 -22.22 -15.97 -2.99
CA PRO A 54 -21.67 -16.95 -3.92
C PRO A 54 -20.14 -17.04 -3.75
N LEU A 55 -19.56 -18.19 -4.12
CA LEU A 55 -18.10 -18.36 -4.10
C LEU A 55 -17.37 -17.33 -4.98
N SER A 56 -18.02 -16.86 -6.04
CA SER A 56 -17.47 -15.88 -6.99
C SER A 56 -17.08 -14.55 -6.37
N ASP A 57 -17.60 -14.23 -5.18
CA ASP A 57 -17.20 -13.06 -4.41
C ASP A 57 -15.71 -13.10 -3.99
N TRP A 58 -15.08 -14.27 -4.08
CA TRP A 58 -13.67 -14.50 -3.81
C TRP A 58 -12.88 -14.99 -5.04
N ASP A 59 -13.45 -14.89 -6.25
CA ASP A 59 -12.74 -15.28 -7.47
C ASP A 59 -11.48 -14.45 -7.68
N GLY A 60 -10.40 -15.12 -8.10
CA GLY A 60 -9.10 -14.52 -8.35
C GLY A 60 -7.95 -15.26 -7.68
N ILE A 61 -6.74 -14.74 -7.87
CA ILE A 61 -5.53 -15.28 -7.24
C ILE A 61 -5.21 -14.42 -6.01
N TRP A 62 -5.10 -15.07 -4.86
CA TRP A 62 -4.83 -14.42 -3.58
C TRP A 62 -3.40 -14.67 -3.12
N GLN A 63 -2.72 -13.61 -2.68
CA GLN A 63 -1.40 -13.70 -2.09
C GLN A 63 -1.47 -13.56 -0.58
N SER A 64 -0.76 -14.43 0.15
CA SER A 64 -0.60 -14.28 1.60
C SER A 64 0.17 -13.01 1.95
N VAL A 65 -0.29 -12.30 2.98
CA VAL A 65 0.40 -11.12 3.54
C VAL A 65 1.54 -11.49 4.50
N ASN A 66 1.63 -12.76 4.92
CA ASN A 66 2.59 -13.22 5.92
C ASN A 66 4.08 -12.97 5.54
N PRO A 67 4.53 -13.17 4.29
CA PRO A 67 5.91 -12.88 3.91
C PRO A 67 6.30 -11.41 4.15
N TYR A 68 5.39 -10.46 3.90
CA TYR A 68 5.61 -9.03 4.16
C TYR A 68 5.73 -8.73 5.66
N LEU A 69 4.93 -9.42 6.48
CA LEU A 69 5.04 -9.33 7.94
C LEU A 69 6.40 -9.82 8.42
N LEU A 70 6.84 -11.00 7.98
CA LEU A 70 8.12 -11.59 8.39
C LEU A 70 9.33 -10.79 7.90
N LYS A 71 9.23 -10.19 6.71
CA LYS A 71 10.27 -9.32 6.14
C LYS A 71 10.33 -7.92 6.80
N GLY A 72 9.30 -7.54 7.57
CA GLY A 72 9.21 -6.22 8.21
C GLY A 72 8.60 -5.12 7.32
N ASP A 73 8.12 -5.47 6.12
CA ASP A 73 7.53 -4.50 5.19
C ASP A 73 6.22 -3.87 5.75
N LEU A 74 5.59 -4.53 6.73
CA LEU A 74 4.39 -4.03 7.43
C LEU A 74 4.69 -3.24 8.71
N ASP A 75 5.96 -3.07 9.10
CA ASP A 75 6.33 -2.35 10.33
C ASP A 75 5.71 -0.93 10.40
N PRO A 76 5.69 -0.10 9.31
CA PRO A 76 5.06 1.22 9.36
C PRO A 76 3.56 1.19 9.70
N VAL A 77 2.83 0.17 9.23
CA VAL A 77 1.40 -0.01 9.52
C VAL A 77 1.18 -0.32 11.00
N LEU A 78 2.02 -1.19 11.56
CA LEU A 78 1.96 -1.59 12.96
C LEU A 78 2.33 -0.41 13.89
N GLU A 79 3.35 0.37 13.53
CA GLU A 79 3.72 1.59 14.28
C GLU A 79 2.60 2.62 14.29
N GLN A 80 1.95 2.86 13.14
CA GLN A 80 0.81 3.76 13.07
C GLN A 80 -0.37 3.28 13.91
N LYS A 81 -0.66 1.96 13.90
CA LYS A 81 -1.68 1.36 14.77
C LYS A 81 -1.33 1.53 16.26
N ALA A 82 -0.06 1.35 16.65
CA ALA A 82 0.39 1.53 18.04
C ALA A 82 0.24 2.99 18.52
N LYS A 83 0.57 3.97 17.66
CA LYS A 83 0.39 5.40 17.97
C LYS A 83 -1.08 5.76 18.18
N LYS A 84 -1.98 5.20 17.36
CA LYS A 84 -3.43 5.46 17.45
C LYS A 84 -4.11 4.77 18.63
N SER A 85 -3.57 3.65 19.10
CA SER A 85 -4.14 2.84 20.21
C SER A 85 -3.60 3.23 21.60
N GLY A 86 -2.91 4.37 21.73
CA GLY A 86 -2.39 4.82 23.03
C GLY A 86 -1.12 4.11 23.49
N GLY A 87 -0.36 3.46 22.59
CA GLY A 87 0.99 2.97 22.88
C GLY A 87 1.12 1.46 23.12
N GLU A 88 0.12 0.64 22.75
CA GLU A 88 0.24 -0.82 22.77
C GLU A 88 1.34 -1.29 21.79
N LYS A 89 2.57 -1.48 22.30
CA LYS A 89 3.72 -1.98 21.52
C LYS A 89 3.75 -3.50 21.54
N ARG A 90 3.24 -4.14 20.50
CA ARG A 90 3.41 -5.60 20.32
C ARG A 90 4.84 -5.87 19.84
N ARG A 91 5.68 -6.43 20.72
CA ARG A 91 7.08 -6.80 20.40
C ARG A 91 7.12 -7.96 19.42
N ARG A 92 8.05 -7.91 18.47
CA ARG A 92 8.39 -9.01 17.56
C ARG A 92 8.90 -10.18 18.43
N VAL A 93 8.18 -11.31 18.41
CA VAL A 93 8.69 -12.55 19.01
C VAL A 93 9.72 -13.09 18.01
N SER A 94 10.98 -13.06 18.42
CA SER A 94 12.13 -13.62 17.70
C SER A 94 12.18 -15.13 17.84
#